data_AF-A0A2D7TLH3-F1
#
_entry.id   AF-A0A2D7TLH3-F1
#
_cell.length_a   1.000
_cell.length_b   1.000
_cell.length_c   1.000
_cell.angle_alpha   90.00
_cell.angle_beta   90.00
_cell.angle_gamma   90.00
#
_symmetry.space_group_name_H-M   'P 1'
#
loop_
_entity.id
_entity.type
_entity.pdbx_description
1 polymer ?
#
loop_
_entity_poly.entity_id
_entity_poly.type
_entity_poly.pdbx_seq_one_letter_code
_entity_poly.pdbx_strand_id
1 'polypeptide(L)' 'MPSVRVRDNEPFDIAIRRFKRACEKAGVLAEVHRREFYEKPTSVRKRKAAAAVKRWQKKKSRVLPRQRPRI' A
#
# COMPACT_ATOMS: atom_id res chain seq x y z
N MET A 1 11.92 -6.92 -4.14
CA MET A 1 12.45 -6.62 -2.80
C MET A 1 13.02 -5.20 -2.83
N PRO A 2 12.65 -4.31 -1.89
CA PRO A 2 13.05 -2.89 -1.96
C PRO A 2 14.54 -2.73 -1.69
N SER A 3 15.23 -1.95 -2.53
CA SER A 3 16.63 -1.55 -2.32
C SER A 3 16.71 -0.02 -2.23
N VAL A 4 17.42 0.48 -1.22
CA VAL A 4 17.67 1.91 -1.03
C VAL A 4 19.18 2.11 -1.00
N ARG A 5 19.72 2.84 -1.97
CA ARG A 5 21.13 3.27 -1.97
C ARG A 5 21.24 4.53 -1.12
N VAL A 6 22.10 4.48 -0.10
CA VAL A 6 22.44 5.65 0.72
C VAL A 6 23.38 6.53 -0.09
N ARG A 7 23.13 7.85 -0.11
CA ARG A 7 24.03 8.85 -0.70
C ARG A 7 24.81 9.51 0.42
N ASP A 8 26.06 9.89 0.17
CA ASP A 8 27.01 10.36 1.21
C ASP A 8 26.59 11.64 1.93
N ASN A 9 25.61 12.38 1.40
CA ASN A 9 25.11 13.64 1.95
C ASN A 9 23.79 13.51 2.74
N GLU A 10 23.38 12.29 3.12
CA GLU A 10 22.19 12.05 3.94
C GLU A 10 22.55 11.44 5.30
N PRO A 11 22.01 11.99 6.41
CA PRO A 11 22.05 11.32 7.70
C PRO A 11 21.47 9.90 7.62
N PHE A 12 22.19 8.93 8.18
CA PHE A 12 21.86 7.50 8.13
C PHE A 12 20.43 7.19 8.61
N ASP A 13 19.93 7.92 9.62
CA ASP A 13 18.56 7.76 10.13
C ASP A 13 17.47 8.05 9.09
N ILE A 14 17.74 8.96 8.15
CA ILE A 14 16.81 9.30 7.06
C ILE A 14 16.77 8.15 6.04
N ALA A 15 17.91 7.52 5.77
CA ALA A 15 17.98 6.36 4.89
C ALA A 15 17.18 5.17 5.46
N ILE A 16 17.28 4.89 6.77
CA ILE A 16 16.47 3.86 7.44
C ILE A 16 14.97 4.17 7.30
N ARG A 17 14.56 5.42 7.51
CA ARG A 17 13.16 5.82 7.34
C ARG A 17 12.65 5.58 5.93
N ARG A 18 13.46 5.88 4.91
CA ARG A 18 13.11 5.62 3.50
C ARG A 18 13.01 4.14 3.21
N PHE A 19 13.92 3.34 3.75
CA PHE A 19 13.88 1.89 3.61
C PHE A 19 12.61 1.29 4.22
N LYS A 20 12.25 1.68 5.45
CA LYS A 20 10.99 1.27 6.10
C LYS A 20 9.77 1.61 5.24
N ARG A 21 9.68 2.85 4.75
CA ARG A 21 8.62 3.27 3.82
C ARG A 21 8.62 2.49 2.50
N ALA A 22 9.77 2.14 1.96
CA ALA A 22 9.87 1.35 0.74
C ALA A 22 9.38 -0.09 0.95
N CYS A 23 9.68 -0.71 2.10
CA CYS A 23 9.15 -2.01 2.51
C CYS A 23 7.62 -1.99 2.69
N GLU A 24 7.10 -0.96 3.34
CA GLU A 24 5.66 -0.76 3.52
C GLU A 24 4.96 -0.53 2.18
N LYS A 25 5.51 0.32 1.31
CA LYS A 25 4.96 0.61 -0.02
C LYS A 25 4.97 -0.61 -0.94
N ALA A 26 6.03 -1.41 -0.88
CA ALA A 26 6.13 -2.67 -1.61
C ALA A 26 5.14 -3.72 -1.08
N GLY A 27 4.55 -3.52 0.12
CA GLY A 27 3.55 -4.42 0.68
C GLY A 27 4.12 -5.76 1.14
N VAL A 28 5.43 -5.81 1.44
CA VAL A 28 6.14 -7.05 1.83
C VAL A 28 5.49 -7.69 3.06
N LEU A 29 5.15 -6.90 4.08
CA LEU A 29 4.47 -7.39 5.29
C LEU A 29 3.08 -7.96 4.99
N ALA A 30 2.33 -7.31 4.09
CA ALA A 30 1.01 -7.77 3.66
C ALA A 30 1.08 -9.03 2.77
N GLU A 31 2.24 -9.31 2.18
CA GLU A 31 2.52 -10.53 1.44
C GLU A 31 2.92 -11.68 2.36
N VAL A 32 3.74 -11.43 3.38
CA VAL A 32 4.07 -12.43 4.42
C VAL A 32 2.78 -12.92 5.09
N HIS A 33 1.96 -12.01 5.58
CA HIS A 33 0.71 -12.37 6.25
C HIS A 33 -0.27 -13.14 5.35
N ARG A 34 -0.22 -12.92 4.03
CA ARG A 34 -1.04 -13.67 3.06
C ARG A 34 -0.52 -15.09 2.82
N ARG A 35 0.78 -15.31 3.03
CA ARG A 35 1.47 -16.59 2.78
C ARG A 35 1.59 -17.45 4.05
N GLU A 36 1.32 -16.89 5.23
CA GLU A 36 1.34 -17.59 6.52
C GLU A 36 0.39 -18.81 6.56
N PHE A 37 -0.73 -18.74 5.85
CA PHE A 37 -1.71 -19.83 5.77
C PHE A 37 -2.09 -20.12 4.33
N TYR A 38 -2.42 -21.39 4.05
CA TYR A 38 -2.98 -21.76 2.77
C TYR A 38 -4.36 -21.13 2.60
N GLU A 39 -4.52 -20.34 1.55
CA GLU A 39 -5.79 -19.78 1.17
C GLU A 39 -6.29 -20.43 -0.11
N LYS A 40 -7.49 -21.03 -0.04
CA LYS A 40 -8.12 -21.66 -1.20
C LYS A 40 -8.17 -20.67 -2.39
N PRO A 41 -7.88 -21.12 -3.63
CA PRO A 41 -7.84 -20.23 -4.80
C PRO A 41 -9.10 -19.38 -4.99
N THR A 42 -10.27 -19.91 -4.63
CA THR A 42 -11.55 -19.19 -4.68
C THR A 42 -11.60 -18.01 -3.71
N SER A 43 -11.07 -18.16 -2.50
CA SER A 43 -11.01 -17.11 -1.48
C SER A 43 -10.04 -16.00 -1.91
N VAL A 44 -8.91 -16.38 -2.52
CA VAL A 44 -7.96 -15.42 -3.11
C VAL A 44 -8.63 -14.57 -4.20
N ARG A 45 -9.39 -15.19 -5.10
CA ARG A 45 -10.13 -14.48 -6.16
C ARG A 45 -11.18 -13.52 -5.58
N LYS A 46 -12.00 -13.97 -4.62
CA LYS A 46 -13.02 -13.14 -3.95
C LYS A 46 -12.39 -11.93 -3.25
N ARG A 47 -11.30 -12.12 -2.51
CA ARG A 47 -10.59 -11.03 -1.82
C ARG A 47 -9.98 -10.02 -2.79
N LYS A 48 -9.38 -10.47 -3.89
CA LYS A 48 -8.84 -9.58 -4.94
C LYS A 48 -9.95 -8.73 -5.56
N ALA A 49 -11.11 -9.31 -5.86
CA ALA A 49 -12.26 -8.58 -6.40
C ALA A 49 -12.78 -7.51 -5.41
N ALA A 50 -12.97 -7.87 -4.14
CA ALA A 50 -13.39 -6.93 -3.11
C ALA A 50 -12.39 -5.77 -2.94
N ALA A 51 -11.09 -6.05 -2.96
CA ALA A 51 -10.04 -5.03 -2.90
C ALA A 51 -10.07 -4.08 -4.12
N ALA A 52 -10.36 -4.59 -5.31
CA ALA A 52 -10.49 -3.78 -6.52
C ALA A 52 -11.70 -2.82 -6.44
N VAL A 53 -12.86 -3.32 -6.01
CA VAL A 53 -14.07 -2.51 -5.79
C VAL A 53 -13.81 -1.41 -4.77
N LYS A 54 -13.19 -1.74 -3.62
CA LYS A 54 -12.85 -0.75 -2.59
C LYS A 54 -11.89 0.33 -3.11
N ARG A 55 -10.90 -0.04 -3.93
CA ARG A 55 -9.98 0.92 -4.58
C ARG A 55 -10.73 1.84 -5.54
N TRP A 56 -11.65 1.30 -6.34
CA TRP A 56 -12.46 2.09 -7.26
C TRP A 56 -13.38 3.08 -6.53
N GLN A 57 -14.07 2.63 -5.48
CA GLN A 57 -14.89 3.50 -4.63
C GLN A 57 -14.07 4.64 -4.00
N LYS A 58 -12.87 4.35 -3.48
CA LYS A 58 -11.95 5.36 -2.93
C LYS A 58 -11.44 6.32 -4.00
N LYS A 59 -11.25 5.88 -5.25
CA LYS A 59 -10.89 6.74 -6.37
C LYS A 59 -12.05 7.69 -6.71
N LYS A 60 -13.28 7.18 -6.78
CA LYS A 60 -14.49 7.97 -7.06
C LYS A 60 -14.70 9.07 -6.00
N SER A 61 -14.57 8.74 -4.72
CA SER A 61 -14.72 9.72 -3.64
C SER A 61 -13.64 10.81 -3.60
N ARG A 62 -12.45 10.55 -4.16
CA ARG A 62 -11.36 11.54 -4.27
C ARG A 62 -11.53 12.48 -5.47
N VAL A 63 -12.22 12.03 -6.52
CA VAL A 63 -12.42 12.80 -7.77
C VAL A 63 -13.66 13.68 -7.68
N LEU A 64 -14.67 13.33 -6.88
CA LEU A 64 -15.75 14.28 -6.60
C LEU A 64 -15.20 15.42 -5.73
N PRO A 65 -15.32 16.69 -6.16
CA PRO A 65 -15.06 17.80 -5.26
C PRO A 65 -16.03 17.65 -4.10
N ARG A 66 -15.50 17.63 -2.87
CA ARG A 66 -16.31 17.94 -1.69
C ARG A 66 -16.85 19.35 -1.93
N GLN A 67 -18.05 19.45 -2.51
CA GLN A 67 -18.81 20.69 -2.50
C GLN A 67 -19.01 21.00 -1.02
N ARG A 68 -18.13 21.83 -0.46
CA ARG A 68 -18.40 22.46 0.81
C ARG A 68 -19.64 23.32 0.55
N PRO A 69 -20.73 23.19 1.30
CA PRO A 69 -21.79 24.17 1.22
C PRO A 69 -21.14 25.52 1.56
N ARG A 70 -21.12 26.43 0.58
CA ARG A 70 -20.72 27.81 0.81
C ARG A 70 -21.91 28.44 1.53
N ILE A 71 -21.76 28.66 2.84
CA ILE A 71 -22.54 29.64 3.60
C ILE A 71 -21.57 30.76 3.93
#